data_AF-A0A0N4YFR7-F1
#
_entry.id   AF-A0A0N4YFR7-F1
#
_cell.length_a   1.000
_cell.length_b   1.000
_cell.length_c   1.000
_cell.angle_alpha   90.00
_cell.angle_beta   90.00
_cell.angle_gamma   90.00
#
_symmetry.space_group_name_H-M   'P 1'
#
loop_
_entity.id
_entity.type
_entity.pdbx_description
1 polymer ?
#
loop_
_entity_poly.entity_id
_entity_poly.type
_entity_poly.pdbx_seq_one_letter_code
_entity_poly.pdbx_strand_id
1 'polypeptide(L)'
;MSESSGRAFALIISVLMVVTGSLNTICAKWADSLKSEGVAFNHPFLQATCMFFGEFLCLVAFFIIFGYKKHRWNRANISGETGSVVDITSDSEPQLPQFNPFVFLPPACCDILATSIMYIGLNLTTASSFQMLRGAVIVFTGLLSVGMLGARIQGFKWIGMFFVIAGLVVVGVTDIIFDDDPLDDKNAIITGNLLIIMAQIIVAIQMVYEQKYLNQYDVPALFAVGLEGLFGMTILSVLMIPMYYIHVPHTFSTNPEGRLEDVFFAWKEICDQPWIAVALGGTIISIAFFNFAGVSVTKELSATTRMVLDSVRTLVIWAFSIPFFGEQFIPLQLIGFALLILGMFVYNDILIGPWFRRRVLSNMGESNIFTRLVSSPELTIFQPTAEAFF
;
A
#
# COMPACT_ATOMS: atom_id res chain seq x y z
N MET A 1 -20.63 9.05 -14.48
CA MET A 1 -20.71 7.83 -13.65
C MET A 1 -21.55 8.14 -12.41
N SER A 2 -22.55 7.33 -12.08
CA SER A 2 -23.36 7.57 -10.87
C SER A 2 -22.50 7.41 -9.61
N GLU A 3 -22.79 8.18 -8.56
CA GLU A 3 -22.03 8.18 -7.29
C GLU A 3 -21.91 6.77 -6.67
N SER A 4 -22.87 5.89 -6.95
CA SER A 4 -22.84 4.47 -6.57
C SER A 4 -21.78 3.66 -7.32
N SER A 5 -21.58 3.92 -8.63
CA SER A 5 -20.56 3.24 -9.44
C SER A 5 -19.14 3.60 -9.00
N GLY A 6 -18.91 4.86 -8.61
CA GLY A 6 -17.60 5.30 -8.10
C GLY A 6 -17.24 4.65 -6.76
N ARG A 7 -18.19 4.57 -5.82
CA ARG A 7 -17.98 3.90 -4.52
C ARG A 7 -17.74 2.40 -4.66
N ALA A 8 -18.46 1.73 -5.57
CA ALA A 8 -18.25 0.32 -5.86
C ALA A 8 -16.85 0.08 -6.45
N PHE A 9 -16.41 0.93 -7.39
CA PHE A 9 -15.07 0.86 -7.96
C PHE A 9 -13.98 1.03 -6.89
N ALA A 10 -14.09 2.07 -6.07
CA ALA A 10 -13.15 2.34 -4.97
C ALA A 10 -13.04 1.17 -3.97
N LEU A 11 -14.15 0.51 -3.66
CA LEU A 11 -14.16 -0.67 -2.81
C LEU A 11 -13.47 -1.86 -3.48
N ILE A 12 -13.76 -2.12 -4.76
CA ILE A 12 -13.15 -3.22 -5.52
C ILE A 12 -11.63 -3.08 -5.58
N ILE A 13 -11.12 -1.88 -5.92
CA ILE A 13 -9.66 -1.65 -5.98
C ILE A 13 -9.01 -1.76 -4.59
N SER A 14 -9.72 -1.36 -3.53
CA SER A 14 -9.22 -1.48 -2.15
C SER A 14 -9.08 -2.95 -1.72
N VAL A 15 -10.10 -3.78 -2.02
CA VAL A 15 -10.06 -5.23 -1.76
C VAL A 15 -8.98 -5.90 -2.61
N LEU A 16 -8.88 -5.53 -3.89
CA LEU A 16 -7.85 -6.05 -4.79
C LEU A 16 -6.44 -5.77 -4.23
N MET A 17 -6.18 -4.54 -3.76
CA MET A 17 -4.91 -4.15 -3.14
C MET A 17 -4.58 -5.02 -1.92
N VAL A 18 -5.53 -5.22 -1.00
CA VAL A 18 -5.27 -6.02 0.22
C VAL A 18 -5.02 -7.50 -0.13
N VAL A 19 -5.82 -8.08 -1.02
CA VAL A 19 -5.69 -9.50 -1.41
C VAL A 19 -4.38 -9.75 -2.16
N THR A 20 -4.11 -8.97 -3.20
CA THR A 20 -2.90 -9.13 -4.03
C THR A 20 -1.64 -8.79 -3.26
N GLY A 21 -1.70 -7.78 -2.38
CA GLY A 21 -0.59 -7.48 -1.48
C GLY A 21 -0.33 -8.58 -0.45
N SER A 22 -1.37 -9.25 0.07
CA SER A 22 -1.20 -10.39 0.98
C SER A 22 -0.58 -11.58 0.26
N LEU A 23 -1.05 -11.87 -0.96
CA LEU A 23 -0.46 -12.89 -1.84
C LEU A 23 1.01 -12.61 -2.13
N ASN A 24 1.37 -11.35 -2.42
CA ASN A 24 2.75 -10.94 -2.64
C ASN A 24 3.66 -11.32 -1.46
N THR A 25 3.29 -10.93 -0.24
CA THR A 25 4.12 -11.25 0.94
C THR A 25 4.22 -12.74 1.21
N ILE A 26 3.15 -13.51 0.96
CA ILE A 26 3.17 -14.96 1.11
C ILE A 26 4.08 -15.61 0.06
N CYS A 27 4.02 -15.17 -1.20
CA CYS A 27 4.89 -15.66 -2.26
C CYS A 27 6.36 -15.31 -2.02
N ALA A 28 6.65 -14.09 -1.54
CA ALA A 28 7.99 -13.68 -1.15
C ALA A 28 8.54 -14.53 0.01
N LYS A 29 7.77 -14.69 1.10
CA LYS A 29 8.15 -15.56 2.23
C LYS A 29 8.31 -17.01 1.80
N TRP A 30 7.51 -17.47 0.85
CA TRP A 30 7.66 -18.81 0.28
C TRP A 30 8.97 -18.94 -0.49
N ALA A 31 9.35 -17.96 -1.31
CA ALA A 31 10.65 -17.92 -1.99
C ALA A 31 11.81 -18.00 -0.98
N ASP A 32 11.78 -17.19 0.08
CA ASP A 32 12.82 -17.17 1.14
C ASP A 32 12.91 -18.50 1.90
N SER A 33 11.79 -19.21 2.04
CA SER A 33 11.75 -20.49 2.77
C SER A 33 12.30 -21.67 1.96
N LEU A 34 12.36 -21.54 0.63
CA LEU A 34 12.86 -22.59 -0.24
C LEU A 34 14.38 -22.68 -0.11
N LYS A 35 14.88 -23.92 -0.13
CA LYS A 35 16.31 -24.21 0.01
C LYS A 35 16.85 -24.85 -1.25
N SER A 36 18.02 -24.38 -1.69
CA SER A 36 18.84 -25.03 -2.70
C SER A 36 20.15 -25.49 -2.05
N GLU A 37 20.56 -26.73 -2.29
CA GLU A 37 21.79 -27.32 -1.71
C GLU A 37 21.90 -27.16 -0.16
N GLY A 38 20.77 -27.02 0.55
CA GLY A 38 20.72 -26.85 2.02
C GLY A 38 20.79 -25.40 2.51
N VAL A 39 21.04 -24.44 1.63
CA VAL A 39 21.05 -22.99 1.90
C VAL A 39 19.69 -22.40 1.53
N ALA A 40 19.17 -21.49 2.35
CA ALA A 40 17.93 -20.78 2.05
C ALA A 40 18.15 -19.71 0.97
N PHE A 41 17.19 -19.54 0.08
CA PHE A 41 17.25 -18.53 -0.96
C PHE A 41 17.22 -17.12 -0.35
N ASN A 42 18.34 -16.41 -0.42
CA ASN A 42 18.51 -15.10 0.22
C ASN A 42 19.16 -14.12 -0.76
N HIS A 43 18.33 -13.56 -1.63
CA HIS A 43 18.71 -12.62 -2.69
C HIS A 43 17.71 -11.46 -2.71
N PRO A 44 17.76 -10.57 -1.69
CA PRO A 44 16.79 -9.50 -1.48
C PRO A 44 16.78 -8.48 -2.62
N PHE A 45 17.94 -8.16 -3.21
CA PHE A 45 18.01 -7.18 -4.28
C PHE A 45 17.51 -7.78 -5.59
N LEU A 46 17.70 -9.09 -5.82
CA LEU A 46 17.09 -9.79 -6.94
C LEU A 46 15.57 -9.84 -6.78
N GLN A 47 15.06 -10.12 -5.57
CA GLN A 47 13.63 -10.07 -5.30
C GLN A 47 13.05 -8.66 -5.51
N ALA A 48 13.77 -7.61 -5.09
CA ALA A 48 13.40 -6.23 -5.39
C ALA A 48 13.43 -5.94 -6.90
N THR A 49 14.35 -6.55 -7.66
CA THR A 49 14.37 -6.46 -9.12
C THR A 49 13.14 -7.14 -9.73
N CYS A 50 12.73 -8.31 -9.21
CA CYS A 50 11.48 -8.96 -9.59
C CYS A 50 10.25 -8.09 -9.26
N MET A 51 10.28 -7.36 -8.15
CA MET A 51 9.23 -6.39 -7.80
C MET A 51 9.10 -5.28 -8.85
N PHE A 52 10.19 -4.58 -9.16
CA PHE A 52 10.16 -3.55 -10.21
C PHE A 52 9.85 -4.11 -11.60
N PHE A 53 10.19 -5.38 -11.86
CA PHE A 53 9.77 -6.07 -13.08
C PHE A 53 8.25 -6.27 -13.14
N GLY A 54 7.61 -6.65 -12.05
CA GLY A 54 6.15 -6.69 -11.96
C GLY A 54 5.49 -5.34 -12.25
N GLU A 55 6.04 -4.26 -11.71
CA GLU A 55 5.57 -2.89 -11.99
C GLU A 55 5.79 -2.49 -13.46
N PHE A 56 6.94 -2.82 -14.03
CA PHE A 56 7.22 -2.57 -15.45
C PHE A 56 6.23 -3.29 -16.37
N LEU A 57 5.76 -4.49 -16.02
CA LEU A 57 4.71 -5.19 -16.79
C LEU A 57 3.40 -4.39 -16.86
N CYS A 58 3.11 -3.52 -15.88
CA CYS A 58 1.98 -2.60 -15.98
C CYS A 58 2.15 -1.62 -17.16
N LEU A 59 3.37 -1.15 -17.42
CA LEU A 59 3.66 -0.30 -18.58
C LEU A 59 3.37 -1.03 -19.90
N VAL A 60 3.78 -2.29 -19.98
CA VAL A 60 3.52 -3.16 -21.15
C VAL A 60 2.01 -3.34 -21.35
N ALA A 61 1.28 -3.66 -20.28
CA ALA A 61 -0.17 -3.78 -20.31
C ALA A 61 -0.86 -2.46 -20.75
N PHE A 62 -0.35 -1.31 -20.28
CA PHE A 62 -0.85 0.00 -20.69
C PHE A 62 -0.69 0.23 -22.19
N PHE A 63 0.48 -0.04 -22.76
CA PHE A 63 0.70 0.12 -24.21
C PHE A 63 -0.10 -0.86 -25.04
N ILE A 64 -0.33 -2.10 -24.56
CA ILE A 64 -1.22 -3.06 -25.23
C ILE A 64 -2.66 -2.52 -25.27
N ILE A 65 -3.18 -2.04 -24.13
CA ILE A 65 -4.54 -1.46 -24.05
C ILE A 65 -4.64 -0.20 -24.92
N PHE A 66 -3.63 0.66 -24.88
CA PHE A 66 -3.56 1.87 -25.69
C PHE A 66 -3.54 1.55 -27.19
N GLY A 67 -2.69 0.59 -27.60
CA GLY A 67 -2.61 0.11 -28.98
C GLY A 67 -3.92 -0.51 -29.46
N TYR A 68 -4.59 -1.29 -28.62
CA TYR A 68 -5.91 -1.86 -28.92
C TYR A 68 -6.97 -0.76 -29.08
N LYS A 69 -7.03 0.21 -28.17
CA LYS A 69 -7.95 1.36 -28.27
C LYS A 69 -7.68 2.18 -29.53
N LYS A 70 -6.42 2.48 -29.82
CA LYS A 70 -6.00 3.22 -31.02
C LYS A 70 -6.32 2.45 -32.30
N HIS A 71 -6.14 1.14 -32.32
CA HIS A 71 -6.49 0.30 -33.47
C HIS A 71 -8.01 0.27 -33.70
N ARG A 72 -8.80 0.13 -32.63
CA ARG A 72 -10.27 0.17 -32.69
C ARG A 72 -10.77 1.54 -33.16
N TRP A 73 -10.19 2.63 -32.66
CA TRP A 73 -10.48 4.00 -33.08
C TRP A 73 -10.21 4.21 -34.57
N ASN A 74 -9.01 3.80 -35.04
CA ASN A 74 -8.64 3.95 -36.44
C ASN A 74 -9.56 3.13 -37.37
N ARG A 75 -9.95 1.91 -36.97
CA ARG A 75 -10.92 1.09 -37.71
C ARG A 75 -12.33 1.69 -37.72
N ALA A 76 -12.78 2.29 -36.62
CA ALA A 76 -14.07 2.98 -36.56
C ALA A 76 -14.10 4.21 -37.48
N ASN A 77 -13.02 5.00 -37.52
CA ASN A 77 -12.90 6.14 -38.43
C ASN A 77 -12.87 5.72 -39.92
N ILE A 78 -12.15 4.64 -40.26
CA ILE A 78 -12.12 4.10 -41.63
C ILE A 78 -13.49 3.55 -42.07
N SER A 79 -14.29 3.02 -41.14
CA SER A 79 -15.62 2.47 -41.44
C SER A 79 -16.72 3.55 -41.51
N GLY A 80 -16.46 4.74 -40.97
CA GLY A 80 -17.38 5.88 -40.92
C GLY A 80 -17.53 6.66 -42.23
N GLU A 81 -16.72 6.40 -43.26
CA GLU A 81 -16.86 7.03 -44.59
C GLU A 81 -18.08 6.49 -45.38
N THR A 82 -18.69 5.39 -44.96
CA THR A 82 -19.93 4.84 -45.55
C THR A 82 -21.14 4.99 -44.63
N GLY A 83 -21.60 6.24 -44.45
CA GLY A 83 -23.04 6.56 -44.41
C GLY A 83 -23.97 5.94 -43.35
N SER A 84 -23.49 5.46 -42.20
CA SER A 84 -24.37 5.12 -41.08
C SER A 84 -23.88 5.74 -39.78
N VAL A 85 -24.71 6.61 -39.21
CA VAL A 85 -24.57 7.23 -37.88
C VAL A 85 -24.55 6.12 -36.82
N VAL A 86 -23.37 5.59 -36.54
CA VAL A 86 -23.13 4.85 -35.30
C VAL A 86 -22.94 5.92 -34.24
N ASP A 87 -23.79 5.89 -33.21
CA ASP A 87 -23.68 6.70 -32.00
C ASP A 87 -22.21 6.83 -31.60
N ILE A 88 -21.64 8.01 -31.84
CA ILE A 88 -20.34 8.40 -31.36
C ILE A 88 -20.54 8.60 -29.85
N THR A 89 -20.49 7.52 -29.09
CA THR A 89 -20.14 7.62 -27.67
C THR A 89 -18.72 8.16 -27.62
N SER A 90 -18.59 9.49 -27.64
CA SER A 90 -17.68 10.32 -26.84
C SER A 90 -16.31 9.78 -26.44
N ASP A 91 -15.67 8.91 -27.23
CA ASP A 91 -14.29 8.52 -26.99
C ASP A 91 -13.43 9.49 -27.81
N SER A 92 -12.70 10.39 -27.18
CA SER A 92 -11.69 11.21 -27.86
C SER A 92 -10.58 10.31 -28.43
N GLU A 93 -9.80 10.78 -29.41
CA GLU A 93 -8.57 10.08 -29.83
C GLU A 93 -7.74 9.73 -28.58
N PRO A 94 -7.31 8.47 -28.40
CA PRO A 94 -6.51 8.10 -27.23
C PRO A 94 -5.17 8.84 -27.28
N GLN A 95 -5.02 9.86 -26.44
CA GLN A 95 -3.79 10.63 -26.31
C GLN A 95 -2.91 10.05 -25.21
N LEU A 96 -1.60 10.05 -25.45
CA LEU A 96 -0.63 9.78 -24.40
C LEU A 96 -0.63 10.94 -23.40
N PRO A 97 -0.48 10.66 -22.10
CA PRO A 97 -0.36 11.71 -21.09
C PRO A 97 0.77 12.67 -21.46
N GLN A 98 0.46 13.96 -21.61
CA GLN A 98 1.45 14.99 -21.92
C GLN A 98 2.05 15.52 -20.62
N PHE A 99 3.00 14.80 -20.05
CA PHE A 99 3.82 15.29 -18.93
C PHE A 99 5.22 14.69 -19.01
N ASN A 100 6.18 15.29 -18.30
CA ASN A 100 7.56 14.82 -18.30
C ASN A 100 7.68 13.49 -17.50
N PRO A 101 8.04 12.35 -18.12
CA PRO A 101 8.12 11.06 -17.43
C PRO A 101 9.10 11.06 -16.25
N PHE A 102 10.14 11.92 -16.29
CA PHE A 102 11.11 12.07 -15.20
C PHE A 102 10.51 12.53 -13.86
N VAL A 103 9.25 12.96 -13.84
CA VAL A 103 8.54 13.26 -12.58
C VAL A 103 8.36 12.00 -11.71
N PHE A 104 8.34 10.80 -12.29
CA PHE A 104 8.26 9.53 -11.55
C PHE A 104 9.63 8.95 -11.17
N LEU A 105 10.73 9.64 -11.50
CA LEU A 105 12.07 9.21 -11.09
C LEU A 105 12.31 9.39 -9.57
N PRO A 106 12.00 10.55 -8.94
CA PRO A 106 12.12 10.71 -7.50
C PRO A 106 11.36 9.66 -6.66
N PRO A 107 10.08 9.32 -6.93
CA PRO A 107 9.40 8.29 -6.15
C PRO A 107 10.04 6.91 -6.34
N ALA A 108 10.51 6.55 -7.54
CA ALA A 108 11.25 5.30 -7.77
C ALA A 108 12.56 5.25 -6.96
N CYS A 109 13.31 6.36 -6.90
CA CYS A 109 14.50 6.45 -6.04
C CYS A 109 14.16 6.32 -4.56
N CYS A 110 13.08 6.95 -4.09
CA CYS A 110 12.60 6.83 -2.72
C CYS A 110 12.22 5.38 -2.39
N ASP A 111 11.55 4.67 -3.30
CA ASP A 111 11.17 3.27 -3.10
C ASP A 111 12.39 2.35 -2.97
N ILE A 112 13.36 2.45 -3.90
CA ILE A 112 14.61 1.68 -3.81
C ILE A 112 15.34 1.95 -2.50
N LEU A 113 15.48 3.23 -2.13
CA LEU A 113 16.16 3.63 -0.90
C LEU A 113 15.44 3.12 0.34
N ALA A 114 14.11 3.29 0.41
CA ALA A 114 13.31 2.81 1.52
C ALA A 114 13.38 1.29 1.65
N THR A 115 13.23 0.57 0.54
CA THR A 115 13.28 -0.90 0.49
C THR A 115 14.65 -1.44 0.91
N SER A 116 15.74 -0.80 0.47
CA SER A 116 17.09 -1.15 0.88
C SER A 116 17.32 -0.94 2.39
N ILE A 117 16.87 0.20 2.93
CA ILE A 117 16.98 0.49 4.38
C ILE A 117 16.11 -0.47 5.19
N MET A 118 14.90 -0.79 4.70
CA MET A 118 14.01 -1.78 5.32
C MET A 118 14.64 -3.17 5.36
N TYR A 119 15.32 -3.59 4.30
CA TYR A 119 16.01 -4.88 4.26
C TYR A 119 17.15 -4.94 5.27
N ILE A 120 18.00 -3.91 5.33
CA ILE A 120 19.06 -3.80 6.35
C ILE A 120 18.44 -3.83 7.75
N GLY A 121 17.35 -3.10 7.96
CA GLY A 121 16.61 -3.10 9.22
C GLY A 121 16.11 -4.49 9.61
N LEU A 122 15.50 -5.22 8.68
CA LEU A 122 14.97 -6.58 8.91
C LEU A 122 16.06 -7.59 9.32
N ASN A 123 17.30 -7.43 8.84
CA ASN A 123 18.43 -8.28 9.27
C ASN A 123 18.97 -7.92 10.65
N LEU A 124 18.54 -6.81 11.25
CA LEU A 124 19.00 -6.30 12.54
C LEU A 124 17.91 -6.31 13.62
N THR A 125 16.66 -6.62 13.28
CA THR A 125 15.54 -6.73 14.24
C THR A 125 14.70 -7.96 13.94
N THR A 126 13.76 -8.28 14.83
CA THR A 126 12.82 -9.37 14.65
C THR A 126 11.80 -9.06 13.54
N ALA A 127 11.38 -10.10 12.80
CA ALA A 127 10.39 -9.97 11.73
C ALA A 127 9.05 -9.39 12.24
N SER A 128 8.69 -9.66 13.50
CA SER A 128 7.48 -9.12 14.15
C SER A 128 7.62 -7.60 14.36
N SER A 129 8.73 -7.13 14.92
CA SER A 129 9.01 -5.71 15.12
C SER A 129 9.08 -4.96 13.79
N PHE A 130 9.70 -5.56 12.77
CA PHE A 130 9.70 -5.03 11.41
C PHE A 130 8.28 -4.77 10.87
N GLN A 131 7.39 -5.76 10.93
CA GLN A 131 6.02 -5.63 10.44
C GLN A 131 5.23 -4.56 11.21
N MET A 132 5.42 -4.48 12.52
CA MET A 132 4.72 -3.52 13.38
C MET A 132 5.19 -2.09 13.16
N LEU A 133 6.51 -1.88 13.03
CA LEU A 133 7.10 -0.56 12.80
C LEU A 133 6.71 0.04 11.44
N ARG A 134 6.39 -0.79 10.45
CA ARG A 134 5.82 -0.33 9.17
C ARG A 134 4.49 0.42 9.35
N GLY A 135 3.74 0.19 10.43
CA GLY A 135 2.53 0.96 10.75
C GLY A 135 2.79 2.45 10.96
N ALA A 136 4.04 2.87 11.23
CA ALA A 136 4.42 4.27 11.39
C ALA A 136 4.18 5.12 10.14
N VAL A 137 4.18 4.50 8.96
CA VAL A 137 3.99 5.19 7.68
C VAL A 137 2.68 5.98 7.62
N ILE A 138 1.62 5.53 8.31
CA ILE A 138 0.33 6.24 8.37
C ILE A 138 0.48 7.63 9.01
N VAL A 139 1.27 7.72 10.09
CA VAL A 139 1.48 8.97 10.83
C VAL A 139 2.23 9.96 9.95
N PHE A 140 3.36 9.55 9.39
CA PHE A 140 4.18 10.42 8.53
C PHE A 140 3.44 10.83 7.27
N THR A 141 2.71 9.91 6.62
CA THR A 141 1.91 10.21 5.42
C THR A 141 0.80 11.19 5.74
N GLY A 142 0.12 11.02 6.88
CA GLY A 142 -0.91 11.95 7.34
C GLY A 142 -0.36 13.38 7.53
N LEU A 143 0.74 13.51 8.27
CA LEU A 143 1.37 14.80 8.54
C LEU A 143 1.90 15.47 7.26
N LEU A 144 2.59 14.71 6.40
CA LEU A 144 3.09 15.21 5.12
C LEU A 144 1.95 15.59 4.15
N SER A 145 0.82 14.88 4.19
CA SER A 145 -0.36 15.22 3.38
C SER A 145 -0.96 16.58 3.77
N VAL A 146 -0.90 16.96 5.05
CA VAL A 146 -1.32 18.31 5.50
C VAL A 146 -0.37 19.36 4.92
N GLY A 147 0.94 19.12 5.00
CA GLY A 147 1.95 20.09 4.57
C GLY A 147 2.04 20.25 3.04
N MET A 148 2.07 19.15 2.29
CA MET A 148 2.34 19.16 0.84
C MET A 148 1.08 19.23 -0.03
N LEU A 149 -0.05 18.68 0.43
CA LEU A 149 -1.32 18.65 -0.32
C LEU A 149 -2.39 19.57 0.26
N GLY A 150 -2.14 20.18 1.42
CA GLY A 150 -3.14 21.02 2.10
C GLY A 150 -4.35 20.22 2.61
N ALA A 151 -4.19 18.91 2.83
CA ALA A 151 -5.28 18.06 3.30
C ALA A 151 -5.73 18.47 4.72
N ARG A 152 -7.04 18.40 5.00
CA ARG A 152 -7.60 18.63 6.34
C ARG A 152 -7.84 17.32 7.06
N ILE A 153 -7.10 17.09 8.15
CA ILE A 153 -7.28 15.92 9.02
C ILE A 153 -8.43 16.18 10.00
N GLN A 154 -9.42 15.28 10.02
CA GLN A 154 -10.53 15.33 10.98
C GLN A 154 -10.03 15.02 12.40
N GLY A 155 -10.65 15.61 13.43
CA GLY A 155 -10.19 15.50 14.82
C GLY A 155 -10.00 14.07 15.33
N PHE A 156 -10.87 13.13 14.96
CA PHE A 156 -10.74 11.74 15.38
C PHE A 156 -9.50 11.02 14.79
N LYS A 157 -9.02 11.44 13.61
CA LYS A 157 -7.81 10.89 13.00
C LYS A 157 -6.56 11.24 13.79
N TRP A 158 -6.54 12.38 14.50
CA TRP A 158 -5.47 12.73 15.44
C TRP A 158 -5.40 11.75 16.62
N ILE A 159 -6.55 11.34 17.14
CA ILE A 159 -6.62 10.31 18.19
C ILE A 159 -6.07 8.98 17.66
N GLY A 160 -6.42 8.61 16.43
CA GLY A 160 -5.86 7.43 15.77
C GLY A 160 -4.34 7.47 15.65
N MET A 161 -3.79 8.59 15.18
CA MET A 161 -2.33 8.79 15.11
C MET A 161 -1.65 8.71 16.48
N PHE A 162 -2.27 9.24 17.53
CA PHE A 162 -1.75 9.13 18.90
C PHE A 162 -1.65 7.67 19.35
N PHE A 163 -2.68 6.85 19.14
CA PHE A 163 -2.64 5.43 19.46
C PHE A 163 -1.60 4.67 18.65
N VAL A 164 -1.42 5.00 17.36
CA VAL A 164 -0.35 4.42 16.54
C VAL A 164 1.02 4.75 17.13
N ILE A 165 1.28 6.01 17.48
CA ILE A 165 2.56 6.42 18.09
C ILE A 165 2.79 5.69 19.42
N ALA A 166 1.77 5.61 20.29
CA ALA A 166 1.86 4.88 21.55
C ALA A 166 2.17 3.38 21.32
N GLY A 167 1.52 2.75 20.34
CA GLY A 167 1.80 1.37 19.95
C GLY A 167 3.23 1.16 19.48
N LEU A 168 3.74 2.05 18.61
CA LEU A 168 5.14 1.98 18.12
C LEU A 168 6.15 2.12 19.26
N VAL A 169 5.93 3.04 20.20
CA VAL A 169 6.81 3.23 21.36
C VAL A 169 6.83 1.97 22.22
N VAL A 170 5.65 1.38 22.49
CA VAL A 170 5.57 0.12 23.24
C VAL A 170 6.34 -0.98 22.50
N VAL A 171 6.08 -1.21 21.21
CA VAL A 171 6.76 -2.25 20.43
C VAL A 171 8.28 -2.05 20.46
N GLY A 172 8.78 -0.84 20.18
CA GLY A 172 10.22 -0.55 20.19
C GLY A 172 10.87 -0.73 21.56
N VAL A 173 10.19 -0.37 22.65
CA VAL A 173 10.70 -0.59 24.02
C VAL A 173 10.68 -2.07 24.38
N THR A 174 9.66 -2.82 23.98
CA THR A 174 9.59 -4.26 24.26
C THR A 174 10.69 -5.04 23.54
N ASP A 175 11.02 -4.66 22.31
CA ASP A 175 12.08 -5.29 21.51
C ASP A 175 13.45 -5.12 22.21
N ILE A 176 13.71 -3.95 22.81
CA ILE A 176 14.99 -3.68 23.51
C ILE A 176 15.09 -4.42 24.86
N ILE A 177 13.97 -4.65 25.54
CA ILE A 177 13.95 -5.21 26.89
C ILE A 177 13.95 -6.74 26.89
N PHE A 178 13.25 -7.37 25.94
CA PHE A 178 12.94 -8.80 25.98
C PHE A 178 13.72 -9.67 24.99
N ASP A 179 14.58 -9.07 24.16
CA ASP A 179 15.52 -9.85 23.36
C ASP A 179 16.76 -10.18 24.21
N ASP A 180 16.73 -11.38 24.80
CA ASP A 180 17.75 -11.94 25.69
C ASP A 180 18.67 -12.93 24.93
N ASP A 181 18.95 -12.70 23.64
CA ASP A 181 19.93 -13.52 22.92
C ASP A 181 21.35 -13.01 23.25
N PRO A 182 22.20 -13.79 23.98
CA PRO A 182 23.49 -13.33 24.49
C PRO A 182 24.56 -13.05 23.42
N LEU A 183 24.21 -13.21 22.14
CA LEU A 183 25.07 -12.96 20.98
C LEU A 183 24.63 -11.77 20.12
N ASP A 184 23.44 -11.19 20.38
CA ASP A 184 22.92 -10.06 19.61
C ASP A 184 23.11 -8.73 20.36
N ASP A 185 23.79 -7.79 19.72
CA ASP A 185 24.14 -6.51 20.32
C ASP A 185 22.85 -5.67 20.43
N LYS A 186 22.42 -5.26 21.62
CA LYS A 186 21.23 -4.40 21.79
C LYS A 186 21.28 -3.16 20.90
N ASN A 187 22.48 -2.70 20.57
CA ASN A 187 22.72 -1.62 19.62
C ASN A 187 22.28 -1.96 18.19
N ALA A 188 22.41 -3.22 17.75
CA ALA A 188 21.94 -3.71 16.46
C ALA A 188 20.41 -3.61 16.36
N ILE A 189 19.68 -4.11 17.37
CA ILE A 189 18.21 -4.05 17.42
C ILE A 189 17.72 -2.60 17.42
N ILE A 190 18.32 -1.73 18.25
CA ILE A 190 18.00 -0.30 18.26
C ILE A 190 18.26 0.32 16.89
N THR A 191 19.40 -0.02 16.27
CA THR A 191 19.75 0.48 14.94
C THR A 191 18.75 0.00 13.89
N GLY A 192 18.37 -1.29 13.90
CA GLY A 192 17.36 -1.86 13.00
C GLY A 192 16.02 -1.15 13.12
N ASN A 193 15.53 -0.95 14.35
CA ASN A 193 14.28 -0.26 14.63
C ASN A 193 14.30 1.21 14.13
N LEU A 194 15.40 1.93 14.36
CA LEU A 194 15.57 3.30 13.86
C LEU A 194 15.64 3.35 12.33
N LEU A 195 16.34 2.41 11.70
CA LEU A 195 16.41 2.32 10.24
C LEU A 195 15.02 2.09 9.63
N ILE A 196 14.21 1.22 10.22
CA ILE A 196 12.84 0.95 9.75
C ILE A 196 11.96 2.19 9.86
N ILE A 197 12.04 2.93 10.98
CA ILE A 197 11.31 4.20 11.16
C ILE A 197 11.76 5.23 10.13
N MET A 198 13.07 5.37 9.89
CA MET A 198 13.60 6.26 8.86
C MET A 198 13.12 5.87 7.46
N ALA A 199 13.07 4.57 7.14
CA ALA A 199 12.52 4.09 5.90
C ALA A 199 11.02 4.44 5.75
N GLN A 200 10.23 4.36 6.82
CA GLN A 200 8.81 4.74 6.77
C GLN A 200 8.61 6.23 6.46
N ILE A 201 9.55 7.10 6.84
CA ILE A 201 9.52 8.51 6.45
C ILE A 201 9.74 8.63 4.94
N ILE A 202 10.71 7.90 4.37
CA ILE A 202 10.99 7.91 2.94
C ILE A 202 9.78 7.37 2.15
N VAL A 203 9.17 6.27 2.59
CA VAL A 203 7.93 5.74 1.98
C VAL A 203 6.81 6.78 2.06
N ALA A 204 6.65 7.46 3.20
CA ALA A 204 5.62 8.50 3.32
C ALA A 204 5.86 9.67 2.35
N ILE A 205 7.12 10.09 2.15
CA ILE A 205 7.48 11.10 1.15
C ILE A 205 7.11 10.62 -0.25
N GLN A 206 7.48 9.39 -0.63
CA GLN A 206 7.13 8.78 -1.91
C GLN A 206 5.61 8.87 -2.13
N MET A 207 4.81 8.37 -1.20
CA MET A 207 3.35 8.27 -1.35
C MET A 207 2.68 9.64 -1.49
N VAL A 208 3.12 10.63 -0.70
CA VAL A 208 2.57 11.99 -0.76
C VAL A 208 3.02 12.72 -2.02
N TYR A 209 4.27 12.53 -2.45
CA TYR A 209 4.79 13.05 -3.71
C TYR A 209 3.99 12.48 -4.89
N GLU A 210 3.81 11.16 -4.92
CA GLU A 210 3.07 10.45 -5.96
C GLU A 210 1.63 10.96 -6.05
N GLN A 211 0.92 11.07 -4.93
CA GLN A 211 -0.44 11.61 -4.90
C GLN A 211 -0.51 13.04 -5.47
N LYS A 212 0.45 13.90 -5.14
CA LYS A 212 0.48 15.28 -5.64
C LYS A 212 0.54 15.32 -7.16
N TYR A 213 1.42 14.52 -7.77
CA TYR A 213 1.63 14.54 -9.21
C TYR A 213 0.58 13.73 -10.00
N LEU A 214 0.06 12.64 -9.43
CA LEU A 214 -1.10 11.94 -9.98
C LEU A 214 -2.30 12.87 -10.10
N ASN A 215 -2.55 13.70 -9.08
CA ASN A 215 -3.65 14.67 -9.08
C ASN A 215 -3.38 15.86 -10.01
N GLN A 216 -2.14 16.33 -10.09
CA GLN A 216 -1.79 17.49 -10.91
C GLN A 216 -1.83 17.19 -12.42
N TYR A 217 -1.36 16.01 -12.83
CA TYR A 217 -1.25 15.63 -14.25
C TYR A 217 -2.31 14.61 -14.70
N ASP A 218 -3.23 14.21 -13.81
CA ASP A 218 -4.29 13.22 -14.05
C ASP A 218 -3.77 11.93 -14.73
N VAL A 219 -2.58 11.48 -14.33
CA VAL A 219 -1.89 10.37 -14.99
C VAL A 219 -2.66 9.06 -14.80
N PRO A 220 -2.82 8.21 -15.84
CA PRO A 220 -3.37 6.88 -15.66
C PRO A 220 -2.52 6.04 -14.71
N ALA A 221 -3.15 5.43 -13.69
CA ALA A 221 -2.44 4.65 -12.66
C ALA A 221 -1.50 3.58 -13.23
N LEU A 222 -1.96 2.85 -14.26
CA LEU A 222 -1.18 1.79 -14.90
C LEU A 222 0.10 2.32 -15.58
N PHE A 223 0.05 3.56 -16.12
CA PHE A 223 1.20 4.21 -16.71
C PHE A 223 2.17 4.74 -15.65
N ALA A 224 1.66 5.33 -14.56
CA ALA A 224 2.45 5.81 -13.44
C ALA A 224 3.27 4.67 -12.80
N VAL A 225 2.62 3.57 -12.42
CA VAL A 225 3.27 2.35 -11.90
C VAL A 225 4.31 1.82 -12.89
N GLY A 226 3.97 1.81 -14.17
CA GLY A 226 4.87 1.34 -15.21
C GLY A 226 6.16 2.16 -15.34
N LEU A 227 6.07 3.48 -15.16
CA LEU A 227 7.24 4.36 -15.16
C LEU A 227 8.11 4.17 -13.92
N GLU A 228 7.49 4.02 -12.75
CA GLU A 228 8.22 3.71 -11.51
C GLU A 228 8.97 2.38 -11.65
N GLY A 229 8.31 1.34 -12.15
CA GLY A 229 8.92 0.04 -12.46
C GLY A 229 10.07 0.14 -13.45
N LEU A 230 9.93 0.96 -14.52
CA LEU A 230 10.99 1.17 -15.51
C LEU A 230 12.24 1.82 -14.89
N PHE A 231 12.05 2.92 -14.15
CA PHE A 231 13.16 3.62 -13.50
C PHE A 231 13.78 2.76 -12.39
N GLY A 232 12.95 2.13 -11.57
CA GLY A 232 13.37 1.26 -10.48
C GLY A 232 14.19 0.08 -10.98
N MET A 233 13.69 -0.65 -11.99
CA MET A 233 14.42 -1.74 -12.63
C MET A 233 15.74 -1.28 -13.22
N THR A 234 15.77 -0.13 -13.90
CA THR A 234 17.00 0.39 -14.52
C THR A 234 18.05 0.73 -13.46
N ILE A 235 17.67 1.46 -12.41
CA ILE A 235 18.57 1.86 -11.32
C ILE A 235 19.08 0.61 -10.59
N LEU A 236 18.18 -0.31 -10.23
CA LEU A 236 18.54 -1.49 -9.44
C LEU A 236 19.40 -2.46 -10.26
N SER A 237 19.13 -2.63 -11.56
CA SER A 237 19.98 -3.44 -12.46
C SER A 237 21.39 -2.88 -12.57
N VAL A 238 21.54 -1.56 -12.62
CA VAL A 238 22.87 -0.90 -12.60
C VAL A 238 23.54 -1.10 -11.24
N LEU A 239 22.78 -1.01 -10.14
CA LEU A 239 23.27 -1.17 -8.78
C LEU A 239 23.70 -2.60 -8.45
N MET A 240 23.13 -3.62 -9.12
CA MET A 240 23.56 -5.01 -8.98
C MET A 240 25.03 -5.23 -9.36
N ILE A 241 25.56 -4.46 -10.32
CA ILE A 241 26.95 -4.58 -10.78
C ILE A 241 27.94 -4.32 -9.64
N PRO A 242 27.92 -3.16 -8.95
CA PRO A 242 28.79 -2.96 -7.79
C PRO A 242 28.44 -3.87 -6.61
N MET A 243 27.16 -4.21 -6.39
CA MET A 243 26.75 -5.12 -5.29
C MET A 243 27.41 -6.50 -5.38
N TYR A 244 27.64 -7.00 -6.60
CA TYR A 244 28.38 -8.25 -6.82
C TYR A 244 29.82 -8.22 -6.29
N TYR A 245 30.48 -7.05 -6.30
CA TYR A 245 31.87 -6.93 -5.85
C TYR A 245 31.99 -6.54 -4.37
N ILE A 246 30.91 -6.11 -3.74
CA ILE A 246 30.90 -5.74 -2.32
C ILE A 246 30.78 -7.01 -1.48
N HIS A 247 31.77 -7.22 -0.61
CA HIS A 247 31.75 -8.32 0.34
C HIS A 247 31.18 -7.84 1.68
N VAL A 248 30.23 -8.60 2.21
CA VAL A 248 29.55 -8.28 3.47
C VAL A 248 29.66 -9.43 4.46
N PRO A 249 29.54 -9.14 5.77
CA PRO A 249 29.48 -10.17 6.79
C PRO A 249 28.29 -11.13 6.58
N HIS A 250 28.38 -12.33 7.16
CA HIS A 250 27.33 -13.35 7.09
C HIS A 250 25.96 -12.91 7.63
N THR A 251 25.90 -11.80 8.39
CA THR A 251 24.66 -11.18 8.85
C THR A 251 23.83 -10.57 7.72
N PHE A 252 24.47 -10.18 6.61
CA PHE A 252 23.82 -9.51 5.48
C PHE A 252 23.78 -10.34 4.20
N SER A 253 24.52 -11.46 4.15
CA SER A 253 24.51 -12.39 3.02
C SER A 253 24.86 -13.80 3.46
N THR A 254 24.07 -14.78 3.02
CA THR A 254 24.35 -16.20 3.19
C THR A 254 25.09 -16.82 2.00
N ASN A 255 25.56 -15.99 1.06
CA ASN A 255 26.32 -16.43 -0.10
C ASN A 255 27.67 -17.05 0.33
N PRO A 256 28.06 -18.23 -0.19
CA PRO A 256 29.37 -18.84 0.04
C PRO A 256 30.58 -17.90 -0.18
N GLU A 257 30.49 -16.97 -1.13
CA GLU A 257 31.58 -16.03 -1.43
C GLU A 257 31.47 -14.71 -0.63
N GLY A 258 30.48 -14.57 0.25
CA GLY A 258 30.27 -13.38 1.08
C GLY A 258 29.91 -12.12 0.29
N ARG A 259 29.49 -12.25 -0.97
CA ARG A 259 29.03 -11.12 -1.80
C ARG A 259 27.67 -10.63 -1.32
N LEU A 260 27.45 -9.32 -1.39
CA LEU A 260 26.18 -8.69 -1.01
C LEU A 260 25.02 -9.23 -1.84
N GLU A 261 25.22 -9.42 -3.13
CA GLU A 261 24.23 -10.01 -4.02
C GLU A 261 24.94 -10.75 -5.15
N ASP A 262 24.46 -11.95 -5.51
CA ASP A 262 25.03 -12.72 -6.61
C ASP A 262 23.94 -13.32 -7.49
N VAL A 263 23.67 -12.62 -8.59
CA VAL A 263 22.65 -13.00 -9.57
C VAL A 263 22.98 -14.33 -10.24
N PHE A 264 24.27 -14.65 -10.43
CA PHE A 264 24.67 -15.90 -11.07
C PHE A 264 24.45 -17.08 -10.14
N PHE A 265 24.76 -16.90 -8.85
CA PHE A 265 24.44 -17.90 -7.83
C PHE A 265 22.93 -18.07 -7.67
N ALA A 266 22.17 -16.97 -7.57
CA ALA A 266 20.71 -17.02 -7.52
C ALA A 266 20.10 -17.73 -8.73
N TRP A 267 20.65 -17.49 -9.93
CA TRP A 267 20.21 -18.17 -11.15
C TRP A 267 20.47 -19.69 -11.08
N LYS A 268 21.62 -20.10 -10.55
CA LYS A 268 21.90 -21.53 -10.30
C LYS A 268 20.87 -22.11 -9.33
N GLU A 269 20.60 -21.45 -8.21
CA GLU A 269 19.62 -21.90 -7.22
C GLU A 269 18.20 -22.04 -7.82
N ILE A 270 17.80 -21.12 -8.69
CA ILE A 270 16.52 -21.18 -9.40
C ILE A 270 16.47 -22.37 -10.36
N CYS A 271 17.58 -22.70 -11.04
CA CYS A 271 17.66 -23.85 -11.93
C CYS A 271 17.62 -25.18 -11.16
N ASP A 272 18.28 -25.23 -10.01
CA ASP A 272 18.34 -26.42 -9.16
C ASP A 272 16.99 -26.66 -8.45
N GLN A 273 16.33 -25.59 -8.01
CA GLN A 273 15.00 -25.64 -7.40
C GLN A 273 13.97 -24.78 -8.14
N PRO A 274 13.25 -25.34 -9.14
CA PRO A 274 12.28 -24.60 -9.95
C PRO A 274 11.07 -24.06 -9.17
N TRP A 275 10.78 -24.55 -7.97
CA TRP A 275 9.76 -23.95 -7.09
C TRP A 275 10.09 -22.50 -6.73
N ILE A 276 11.38 -22.12 -6.70
CA ILE A 276 11.80 -20.72 -6.51
C ILE A 276 11.30 -19.86 -7.67
N ALA A 277 11.43 -20.33 -8.92
CA ALA A 277 10.90 -19.62 -10.08
C ALA A 277 9.38 -19.42 -10.01
N VAL A 278 8.64 -20.44 -9.52
CA VAL A 278 7.18 -20.35 -9.34
C VAL A 278 6.83 -19.31 -8.27
N ALA A 279 7.55 -19.30 -7.14
CA ALA A 279 7.36 -18.33 -6.08
C ALA A 279 7.66 -16.90 -6.56
N LEU A 280 8.80 -16.69 -7.24
CA LEU A 280 9.17 -15.40 -7.84
C LEU A 280 8.17 -14.96 -8.93
N GLY A 281 7.66 -15.88 -9.74
CA GLY A 281 6.60 -15.59 -10.71
C GLY A 281 5.29 -15.14 -10.06
N GLY A 282 4.91 -15.79 -8.96
CA GLY A 282 3.78 -15.38 -8.13
C GLY A 282 3.96 -13.97 -7.54
N THR A 283 5.17 -13.67 -7.06
CA THR A 283 5.57 -12.34 -6.59
C THR A 283 5.45 -11.29 -7.71
N ILE A 284 6.00 -11.54 -8.91
CA ILE A 284 5.92 -10.63 -10.07
C ILE A 284 4.46 -10.30 -10.43
N ILE A 285 3.61 -11.33 -10.55
CA ILE A 285 2.21 -11.14 -10.95
C ILE A 285 1.43 -10.40 -9.86
N SER A 286 1.57 -10.81 -8.61
CA SER A 286 0.85 -10.18 -7.48
C SER A 286 1.24 -8.72 -7.29
N ILE A 287 2.52 -8.37 -7.49
CA ILE A 287 3.04 -7.00 -7.41
C ILE A 287 2.45 -6.11 -8.50
N ALA A 288 2.32 -6.60 -9.73
CA ALA A 288 1.69 -5.84 -10.81
C ALA A 288 0.27 -5.38 -10.42
N PHE A 289 -0.56 -6.31 -9.92
CA PHE A 289 -1.91 -5.98 -9.46
C PHE A 289 -1.91 -5.13 -8.18
N PHE A 290 -1.03 -5.42 -7.23
CA PHE A 290 -0.93 -4.69 -5.98
C PHE A 290 -0.60 -3.21 -6.21
N ASN A 291 0.44 -2.92 -7.01
CA ASN A 291 0.85 -1.55 -7.29
C ASN A 291 -0.17 -0.84 -8.17
N PHE A 292 -0.73 -1.50 -9.19
CA PHE A 292 -1.85 -0.93 -9.95
C PHE A 292 -3.00 -0.50 -9.04
N ALA A 293 -3.45 -1.40 -8.15
CA ALA A 293 -4.53 -1.11 -7.21
C ALA A 293 -4.15 -0.02 -6.20
N GLY A 294 -2.92 -0.02 -5.68
CA GLY A 294 -2.42 0.96 -4.73
C GLY A 294 -2.35 2.38 -5.31
N VAL A 295 -1.83 2.52 -6.53
CA VAL A 295 -1.80 3.80 -7.24
C VAL A 295 -3.21 4.26 -7.61
N SER A 296 -4.09 3.34 -8.04
CA SER A 296 -5.51 3.65 -8.25
C SER A 296 -6.20 4.13 -6.97
N VAL A 297 -5.95 3.51 -5.81
CA VAL A 297 -6.46 3.99 -4.51
C VAL A 297 -5.92 5.38 -4.19
N THR A 298 -4.64 5.64 -4.46
CA THR A 298 -4.02 6.95 -4.20
C THR A 298 -4.67 8.05 -5.03
N LYS A 299 -4.95 7.75 -6.31
CA LYS A 299 -5.58 8.65 -7.26
C LYS A 299 -7.05 8.92 -6.94
N GLU A 300 -7.84 7.87 -6.69
CA GLU A 300 -9.29 7.99 -6.49
C GLU A 300 -9.68 8.37 -5.05
N LEU A 301 -8.84 8.04 -4.07
CA LEU A 301 -9.08 8.30 -2.65
C LEU A 301 -7.98 9.21 -2.08
N SER A 302 -6.88 8.63 -1.58
CA SER A 302 -5.73 9.37 -1.07
C SER A 302 -4.54 8.46 -0.75
N ALA A 303 -3.33 9.04 -0.64
CA ALA A 303 -2.15 8.34 -0.12
C ALA A 303 -2.39 7.82 1.30
N THR A 304 -3.08 8.60 2.15
CA THR A 304 -3.42 8.15 3.51
C THR A 304 -4.30 6.90 3.50
N THR A 305 -5.22 6.78 2.54
CA THR A 305 -6.07 5.59 2.39
C THR A 305 -5.27 4.39 1.88
N ARG A 306 -4.32 4.58 0.96
CA ARG A 306 -3.39 3.51 0.55
C ARG A 306 -2.61 2.96 1.74
N MET A 307 -2.03 3.83 2.57
CA MET A 307 -1.27 3.41 3.77
C MET A 307 -2.11 2.68 4.81
N VAL A 308 -3.38 3.08 4.92
CA VAL A 308 -4.36 2.37 5.72
C VAL A 308 -4.59 0.95 5.21
N LEU A 309 -4.83 0.78 3.92
CA LEU A 309 -5.05 -0.54 3.31
C LEU A 309 -3.81 -1.42 3.40
N ASP A 310 -2.62 -0.82 3.25
CA ASP A 310 -1.34 -1.50 3.47
C ASP A 310 -1.21 -2.06 4.88
N SER A 311 -1.73 -1.33 5.86
CA SER A 311 -1.69 -1.78 7.24
C SER A 311 -2.73 -2.87 7.51
N VAL A 312 -3.90 -2.82 6.88
CA VAL A 312 -4.88 -3.93 6.90
C VAL A 312 -4.26 -5.20 6.33
N ARG A 313 -3.54 -5.11 5.22
CA ARG A 313 -2.77 -6.24 4.65
C ARG A 313 -1.78 -6.81 5.67
N THR A 314 -1.01 -5.97 6.36
CA THR A 314 -0.06 -6.43 7.40
C THR A 314 -0.78 -7.20 8.51
N LEU A 315 -1.96 -6.76 8.95
CA LEU A 315 -2.77 -7.49 9.92
C LEU A 315 -3.24 -8.85 9.40
N VAL A 316 -3.64 -8.92 8.12
CA VAL A 316 -4.04 -10.18 7.48
C VAL A 316 -2.85 -11.15 7.47
N ILE A 317 -1.69 -10.71 7.00
CA ILE A 317 -0.46 -11.53 6.96
C ILE A 317 -0.11 -12.02 8.37
N TRP A 318 -0.20 -11.16 9.38
CA TRP A 318 0.06 -11.53 10.76
C TRP A 318 -0.91 -12.59 11.28
N ALA A 319 -2.22 -12.40 11.02
CA ALA A 319 -3.26 -13.36 11.42
C ALA A 319 -3.06 -14.74 10.78
N PHE A 320 -2.53 -14.80 9.54
CA PHE A 320 -2.14 -16.05 8.89
C PHE A 320 -0.78 -16.58 9.38
N SER A 321 0.16 -15.70 9.74
CA SER A 321 1.52 -16.08 10.10
C SER A 321 1.61 -16.82 11.44
N ILE A 322 0.81 -16.41 12.44
CA ILE A 322 0.79 -17.05 13.76
C ILE A 322 0.47 -18.56 13.68
N PRO A 323 -0.67 -19.00 13.09
CA PRO A 323 -1.03 -20.42 13.09
C PRO A 323 -0.20 -21.26 12.11
N PHE A 324 0.28 -20.69 11.00
CA PHE A 324 0.96 -21.46 9.95
C PHE A 324 2.48 -21.50 10.06
N PHE A 325 3.11 -20.44 10.61
CA PHE A 325 4.58 -20.35 10.70
C PHE A 325 5.12 -20.51 12.13
N GLY A 326 4.25 -20.63 13.14
CA GLY A 326 4.64 -21.00 14.51
C GLY A 326 5.55 -19.99 15.21
N GLU A 327 5.49 -18.71 14.82
CA GLU A 327 6.35 -17.66 15.37
C GLU A 327 6.09 -17.47 16.88
N GLN A 328 7.17 -17.53 17.68
CA GLN A 328 7.13 -17.27 19.13
C GLN A 328 7.10 -15.76 19.35
N PHE A 329 6.04 -15.23 19.96
CA PHE A 329 5.92 -13.80 20.23
C PHE A 329 6.25 -13.46 21.68
N ILE A 330 6.88 -12.30 21.86
CA ILE A 330 7.01 -11.67 23.18
C ILE A 330 5.60 -11.21 23.60
N PRO A 331 5.01 -11.74 24.69
CA PRO A 331 3.62 -11.43 25.07
C PRO A 331 3.35 -9.94 25.28
N LEU A 332 4.37 -9.17 25.67
CA LEU A 332 4.27 -7.73 25.88
C LEU A 332 4.17 -6.93 24.56
N GLN A 333 4.75 -7.47 23.47
CA GLN A 333 4.65 -6.89 22.12
C GLN A 333 3.19 -6.90 21.61
N LEU A 334 2.37 -7.85 22.10
CA LEU A 334 0.94 -7.95 21.79
C LEU A 334 0.15 -6.70 22.22
N ILE A 335 0.56 -6.06 23.32
CA ILE A 335 -0.08 -4.83 23.80
C ILE A 335 0.20 -3.68 22.83
N GLY A 336 1.46 -3.52 22.43
CA GLY A 336 1.85 -2.52 21.42
C GLY A 336 1.12 -2.75 20.10
N PHE A 337 1.02 -4.00 19.68
CA PHE A 337 0.26 -4.40 18.50
C PHE A 337 -1.24 -4.09 18.61
N ALA A 338 -1.87 -4.38 19.75
CA ALA A 338 -3.28 -4.05 19.98
C ALA A 338 -3.52 -2.53 19.92
N LEU A 339 -2.60 -1.72 20.44
CA LEU A 339 -2.65 -0.25 20.34
C LEU A 339 -2.50 0.23 18.89
N LEU A 340 -1.59 -0.37 18.11
CA LEU A 340 -1.47 -0.10 16.67
C LEU A 340 -2.79 -0.39 15.95
N ILE A 341 -3.37 -1.57 16.16
CA ILE A 341 -4.66 -1.97 15.58
C ILE A 341 -5.76 -0.98 15.95
N LEU A 342 -5.86 -0.65 17.24
CA LEU A 342 -6.85 0.30 17.74
C LEU A 342 -6.69 1.67 17.07
N GLY A 343 -5.46 2.17 17.00
CA GLY A 343 -5.15 3.44 16.36
C GLY A 343 -5.52 3.47 14.89
N MET A 344 -5.26 2.38 14.16
CA MET A 344 -5.67 2.24 12.77
C MET A 344 -7.18 2.22 12.61
N PHE A 345 -7.91 1.46 13.43
CA PHE A 345 -9.38 1.46 13.37
C PHE A 345 -10.01 2.82 13.70
N VAL A 346 -9.44 3.54 14.68
CA VAL A 346 -9.84 4.90 15.02
C VAL A 346 -9.55 5.86 13.87
N TYR A 347 -8.36 5.78 13.26
CA TYR A 347 -7.97 6.61 12.13
C TYR A 347 -8.90 6.41 10.91
N ASN A 348 -9.38 5.18 10.71
CA ASN A 348 -10.23 4.80 9.58
C ASN A 348 -11.72 5.10 9.77
N ASP A 349 -12.10 5.72 10.88
CA ASP A 349 -13.51 5.94 11.24
C ASP A 349 -14.36 4.66 11.27
N ILE A 350 -13.74 3.47 11.33
CA ILE A 350 -14.43 2.17 11.34
C ILE A 350 -15.16 1.98 12.68
N LEU A 351 -14.57 2.48 13.78
CA LEU A 351 -15.18 2.40 15.10
C LEU A 351 -16.05 3.63 15.42
N ILE A 352 -15.57 4.83 15.13
CA ILE A 352 -16.19 6.08 15.59
C ILE A 352 -17.40 6.46 14.73
N GLY A 353 -17.34 6.35 13.40
CA GLY A 353 -18.41 6.73 12.50
C GLY A 353 -19.70 5.92 12.70
N PRO A 354 -19.65 4.57 12.78
CA PRO A 354 -20.82 3.75 13.10
C PRO A 354 -21.31 3.94 14.53
N TRP A 355 -20.40 4.13 15.50
CA TRP A 355 -20.77 4.36 16.90
C TRP A 355 -21.44 5.72 17.09
N PHE A 356 -20.93 6.78 16.44
CA PHE A 356 -21.52 8.11 16.43
C PHE A 356 -22.88 8.11 15.72
N ARG A 357 -23.02 7.42 14.58
CA ARG A 357 -24.34 7.20 13.93
C ARG A 357 -25.30 6.45 14.84
N ARG A 358 -24.86 5.42 15.55
CA ARG A 358 -25.73 4.64 16.46
C ARG A 358 -26.10 5.38 17.74
N ARG A 359 -25.22 6.19 18.32
CA ARG A 359 -25.50 6.90 19.59
C ARG A 359 -26.09 8.30 19.39
N VAL A 360 -25.57 9.08 18.45
CA VAL A 360 -25.95 10.50 18.33
C VAL A 360 -27.13 10.70 17.39
N LEU A 361 -27.15 10.05 16.22
CA LEU A 361 -28.30 10.13 15.31
C LEU A 361 -29.51 9.35 15.81
N SER A 362 -29.32 8.25 16.55
CA SER A 362 -30.43 7.57 17.25
C SER A 362 -31.06 8.47 18.32
N ASN A 363 -30.24 9.18 19.11
CA ASN A 363 -30.72 10.07 20.17
C ASN A 363 -31.35 11.37 19.63
N MET A 364 -30.98 11.83 18.43
CA MET A 364 -31.66 12.94 17.73
C MET A 364 -32.98 12.52 17.06
N GLY A 365 -33.16 11.23 16.77
CA GLY A 365 -34.43 10.67 16.30
C GLY A 365 -35.48 10.59 17.40
N GLU A 366 -35.08 10.25 18.63
CA GLU A 366 -35.99 10.18 19.77
C GLU A 366 -36.41 11.56 20.31
N SER A 367 -35.54 12.58 20.24
CA SER A 367 -35.88 13.92 20.73
C SER A 367 -36.91 14.66 19.86
N ASN A 368 -37.00 14.38 18.56
CA ASN A 368 -38.00 14.98 17.66
C ASN A 368 -39.37 14.27 17.70
N ILE A 369 -39.43 13.02 18.19
CA ILE A 369 -40.70 12.30 18.36
C ILE A 369 -41.41 12.75 19.65
N PHE A 370 -40.66 13.04 20.71
CA PHE A 370 -41.24 13.49 21.99
C PHE A 370 -41.80 14.91 21.91
N THR A 371 -41.22 15.81 21.11
CA THR A 371 -41.76 17.18 20.95
C THR A 371 -43.02 17.23 20.08
N ARG A 372 -43.27 16.23 19.23
CA ARG A 372 -44.50 16.13 18.42
C ARG A 372 -45.67 15.46 19.15
N LEU A 373 -45.42 14.74 20.25
CA LEU A 373 -46.47 14.05 21.01
C LEU A 373 -46.99 14.85 22.22
N VAL A 374 -46.30 15.92 22.63
CA VAL A 374 -46.70 16.75 23.79
C VAL A 374 -47.55 17.97 23.38
N SER A 375 -47.66 18.30 22.09
CA SER A 375 -48.38 19.49 21.61
C SER A 375 -49.79 19.22 21.06
N SER A 376 -50.46 18.13 21.46
CA SER A 376 -51.82 17.86 20.98
C SER A 376 -52.76 17.36 22.08
N PRO A 377 -53.42 18.25 22.84
CA PRO A 377 -54.75 18.00 23.35
C PRO A 377 -55.77 18.37 22.26
N GLU A 378 -56.75 17.48 22.08
CA GLU A 378 -57.88 17.54 21.16
C GLU A 378 -58.64 18.89 21.18
N LEU A 379 -59.13 19.36 20.01
CA LEU A 379 -60.55 19.73 19.79
C LEU A 379 -60.81 20.16 18.32
N THR A 380 -61.45 19.24 17.58
CA THR A 380 -62.72 19.39 16.86
C THR A 380 -63.10 20.68 16.06
N ILE A 381 -63.51 20.43 14.80
CA ILE A 381 -64.53 21.06 13.91
C ILE A 381 -64.23 22.37 13.12
N PHE A 382 -64.62 22.29 11.82
CA PHE A 382 -65.03 23.31 10.84
C PHE A 382 -64.01 23.88 9.81
N GLN A 383 -64.22 23.47 8.55
CA GLN A 383 -63.88 24.15 7.26
C GLN A 383 -64.60 25.52 7.13
N PRO A 384 -64.43 26.34 6.05
CA PRO A 384 -63.36 26.52 5.03
C PRO A 384 -63.07 28.03 4.69
N THR A 385 -62.41 28.31 3.54
CA THR A 385 -62.22 29.61 2.81
C THR A 385 -61.04 30.48 3.28
N ALA A 386 -60.35 31.30 2.49
CA ALA A 386 -60.03 31.49 1.06
C ALA A 386 -59.00 32.63 1.03
N GLU A 387 -58.24 32.79 -0.08
CA GLU A 387 -57.37 33.95 -0.40
C GLU A 387 -56.08 34.07 0.46
N ALA A 388 -54.89 34.45 -0.03
CA ALA A 388 -54.53 35.25 -1.17
C ALA A 388 -53.02 35.09 -1.51
N PHE A 389 -52.70 35.47 -2.76
CA PHE A 389 -51.38 35.85 -3.32
C PHE A 389 -50.36 34.76 -3.71
N PHE A 390 -50.26 34.64 -5.05
CA PHE A 390 -49.21 33.98 -5.85
C PHE A 390 -47.85 34.68 -5.73
#